data_AF-A0A2V5TT00-F1
#
_entry.id   AF-A0A2V5TT00-F1
#
_cell.length_a   1.000
_cell.length_b   1.000
_cell.length_c   1.000
_cell.angle_alpha   90.00
_cell.angle_beta   90.00
_cell.angle_gamma   90.00
#
_symmetry.space_group_name_H-M   'P 1'
#
loop_
_entity.id
_entity.type
_entity.pdbx_description
1 polymer ?
#
loop_
_entity_poly.entity_id
_entity_poly.type
_entity_poly.pdbx_seq_one_letter_code
_entity_poly.pdbx_strand_id
1 'polypeptide(L)'
;DLARRFGRTVGAVATRRAQLGISKFNGERRPWSAEEEALVGKVPDEELAVQLGRTLEAIKVKRGKLGLPTPAPKYKPWTRQEDALLGTKPDSEVARIIGRKPATVRVRHIKLGVPTAAREVPNRWGPEEDKLLGTAPDEEIARRLQRTELAVRVRRIDLHIPKFNRQARPWTAEEDKLLGTMPDKEAAAKLGRPFLGVRSRRHDLGIRLPNPKLRPWTAEEDALLGAMSDRKLARRLKRTYQAVAQRRLNKGIPPMSTKQKRWLAEDDKVLGTRPDEQIALLLGRSVAAVKARRKELGIRREEDQRERPWTEEEDKLLATLSDRLVAKVLDRSIYSVKRRRRGRRLFRREPSRPWTAQELAVVGTRPDIETAGLLGRGLPAVRAKRTKLGRPPRNSVWKPWTDEEKALLGQMPDVEVAARTGHPLLSVKNTRCKLSISMYGPHRRPWTAEEDQWVRTLAPEEAARRMGRTLAAVKARRAGLGLPNDGTEPSPWRLDEDQILGTQSDRAVAAKLGRPLATVVTRRRQLRILPCRDSGQA
;
A
#
# COMPACT_ATOMS: atom_id res chain seq x y z
N ASP A 1 -7.50 45.62 -78.51
CA ASP A 1 -8.33 46.68 -79.09
C ASP A 1 -9.83 46.50 -79.00
N LEU A 2 -10.44 45.45 -79.58
CA LEU A 2 -11.91 45.28 -79.54
C LEU A 2 -12.51 45.36 -78.11
N ALA A 3 -11.91 44.68 -77.13
CA ALA A 3 -12.36 44.73 -75.73
C ALA A 3 -12.34 46.16 -75.14
N ARG A 4 -11.32 46.95 -75.47
CA ARG A 4 -11.15 48.33 -75.00
C ARG A 4 -12.14 49.29 -75.66
N ARG A 5 -12.41 49.12 -76.96
CA ARG A 5 -13.38 49.94 -77.72
C ARG A 5 -14.83 49.69 -77.32
N PHE A 6 -15.17 48.45 -76.95
CA PHE A 6 -16.53 48.08 -76.57
C PHE A 6 -16.78 48.09 -75.04
N GLY A 7 -15.81 48.53 -74.23
CA GLY A 7 -15.96 48.57 -72.76
C GLY A 7 -16.19 47.20 -72.13
N ARG A 8 -15.71 46.12 -72.77
CA ARG A 8 -15.90 44.74 -72.31
C ARG A 8 -14.55 44.13 -71.90
N THR A 9 -14.59 43.10 -71.06
CA THR A 9 -13.38 42.35 -70.72
C THR A 9 -12.90 41.52 -71.92
N VAL A 10 -11.58 41.32 -72.01
CA VAL A 10 -10.97 40.52 -73.09
C VAL A 10 -11.53 39.09 -73.11
N GLY A 11 -11.83 38.54 -71.94
CA GLY A 11 -12.49 37.24 -71.80
C GLY A 11 -13.89 37.22 -72.41
N ALA A 12 -14.73 38.24 -72.15
CA ALA A 12 -16.07 38.31 -72.72
C ALA A 12 -16.07 38.39 -74.25
N VAL A 13 -15.13 39.12 -74.84
CA VAL A 13 -14.95 39.18 -76.31
C VAL A 13 -14.47 37.83 -76.85
N ALA A 14 -13.60 37.13 -76.14
CA ALA A 14 -13.13 35.80 -76.53
C ALA A 14 -14.27 34.75 -76.49
N THR A 15 -15.09 34.76 -75.44
CA THR A 15 -16.25 33.86 -75.32
C THR A 15 -17.30 34.13 -76.40
N ARG A 16 -17.54 35.41 -76.71
CA ARG A 16 -18.49 35.78 -77.77
C ARG A 16 -17.99 35.38 -79.16
N ARG A 17 -16.69 35.47 -79.43
CA ARG A 17 -16.09 34.98 -80.68
C ARG A 17 -16.23 33.46 -80.82
N ALA A 18 -16.01 32.71 -79.74
CA ALA A 18 -16.18 31.26 -79.74
C ALA A 18 -17.64 30.85 -80.01
N GLN A 19 -18.62 31.56 -79.43
CA GLN A 19 -20.05 31.32 -79.70
C GLN A 19 -20.45 31.63 -81.15
N LEU A 20 -19.78 32.59 -81.79
CA LEU A 20 -20.03 32.96 -83.19
C LEU A 20 -19.20 32.12 -84.18
N GLY A 21 -18.51 31.08 -83.71
CA GLY A 21 -17.65 30.24 -84.56
C GLY A 21 -16.42 30.95 -85.13
N ILE A 22 -16.09 32.15 -84.63
CA ILE A 22 -14.94 32.92 -85.09
C ILE A 22 -13.71 32.41 -84.36
N SER A 23 -12.91 31.61 -85.06
CA SER A 23 -11.63 31.10 -84.58
C SER A 23 -10.76 32.21 -83.97
N LYS A 24 -10.01 31.83 -82.93
CA LYS A 24 -9.09 32.73 -82.23
C LYS A 24 -8.13 33.31 -83.26
N PHE A 25 -7.97 34.64 -83.28
CA PHE A 25 -6.92 35.29 -84.06
C PHE A 25 -5.58 34.86 -83.47
N ASN A 26 -5.06 33.74 -83.94
CA ASN A 26 -3.67 33.40 -83.79
C ASN A 26 -2.95 34.32 -84.77
N GLY A 27 -2.33 35.39 -84.28
CA GLY A 27 -1.39 36.14 -85.08
C GLY A 27 -0.36 35.15 -85.60
N GLU A 28 -0.47 34.79 -86.87
CA GLU A 28 0.43 33.86 -87.53
C GLU A 28 1.85 34.40 -87.35
N ARG A 29 2.75 33.49 -86.97
CA ARG A 29 4.15 33.78 -86.68
C ARG A 29 4.75 34.52 -87.87
N ARG A 30 5.01 35.83 -87.74
CA ARG A 30 5.80 36.60 -88.71
C ARG A 30 7.08 35.81 -89.00
N PRO A 31 7.30 35.27 -90.23
CA PRO A 31 8.49 34.50 -90.54
C PRO A 31 9.74 35.36 -90.40
N TRP A 32 10.86 34.77 -90.00
CA TRP A 32 12.13 35.49 -89.83
C TRP A 32 12.77 35.74 -91.19
N SER A 33 13.23 36.97 -91.44
CA SER A 33 14.08 37.23 -92.62
C SER A 33 15.54 36.88 -92.33
N ALA A 34 16.33 36.62 -93.36
CA ALA A 34 17.76 36.29 -93.21
C ALA A 34 18.54 37.43 -92.51
N GLU A 35 18.17 38.68 -92.76
CA GLU A 35 18.75 39.86 -92.10
C GLU A 35 18.40 39.93 -90.61
N GLU A 36 17.16 39.61 -90.25
CA GLU A 36 16.71 39.54 -88.86
C GLU A 36 17.45 38.42 -88.11
N GLU A 37 17.66 37.26 -88.75
CA GLU A 37 18.42 36.16 -88.15
C GLU A 37 19.90 36.48 -87.95
N ALA A 38 20.51 37.25 -88.88
CA ALA A 38 21.91 37.67 -88.78
C ALA A 38 22.19 38.68 -87.64
N LEU A 39 21.15 39.40 -87.18
CA LEU A 39 21.22 40.34 -86.06
C LEU A 39 21.03 39.65 -84.70
N VAL A 40 20.34 38.50 -84.66
CA VAL A 40 20.14 37.72 -83.43
C VAL A 40 21.50 37.26 -82.89
N GLY A 41 21.85 37.68 -81.67
CA GLY A 41 23.09 37.32 -80.99
C GLY A 41 24.25 38.32 -81.11
N LYS A 42 24.14 39.35 -81.97
CA LYS A 42 25.11 40.46 -82.05
C LYS A 42 24.71 41.67 -81.20
N VAL A 43 23.41 41.93 -81.14
CA VAL A 43 22.80 43.03 -80.37
C VAL A 43 22.07 42.44 -79.14
N PRO A 44 22.02 43.11 -77.98
CA PRO A 44 21.22 42.67 -76.85
C PRO A 44 19.77 42.38 -77.22
N ASP A 45 19.21 41.28 -76.70
CA ASP A 45 17.86 40.80 -77.03
C ASP A 45 16.77 41.86 -76.77
N GLU A 46 17.01 42.80 -75.84
CA GLU A 46 16.11 43.90 -75.47
C GLU A 46 16.06 45.01 -76.53
N GLU A 47 17.23 45.44 -77.02
CA GLU A 47 17.36 46.45 -78.08
C GLU A 47 16.85 45.89 -79.41
N LEU A 48 17.16 44.62 -79.69
CA LEU A 48 16.71 43.93 -80.90
C LEU A 48 15.18 43.75 -80.94
N ALA A 49 14.52 43.60 -79.78
CA ALA A 49 13.06 43.50 -79.68
C ALA A 49 12.38 44.80 -80.11
N VAL A 50 12.93 45.93 -79.68
CA VAL A 50 12.46 47.27 -80.07
C VAL A 50 12.74 47.51 -81.55
N GLN A 51 13.95 47.20 -82.03
CA GLN A 51 14.38 47.46 -83.40
C GLN A 51 13.59 46.66 -84.46
N LEU A 52 13.25 45.40 -84.17
CA LEU A 52 12.54 44.52 -85.12
C LEU A 52 11.01 44.50 -84.93
N GLY A 53 10.48 45.24 -83.94
CA GLY A 53 9.06 45.20 -83.58
C GLY A 53 8.57 43.79 -83.19
N ARG A 54 9.48 42.93 -82.71
CA ARG A 54 9.19 41.55 -82.29
C ARG A 54 9.15 41.47 -80.76
N THR A 55 8.43 40.48 -80.24
CA THR A 55 8.45 40.24 -78.79
C THR A 55 9.83 39.72 -78.37
N LEU A 56 10.27 40.15 -77.19
CA LEU A 56 11.52 39.71 -76.58
C LEU A 56 11.59 38.18 -76.44
N GLU A 57 10.43 37.54 -76.23
CA GLU A 57 10.32 36.09 -76.18
C GLU A 57 10.54 35.43 -77.54
N ALA A 58 10.10 36.04 -78.65
CA ALA A 58 10.37 35.53 -79.99
C ALA A 58 11.88 35.55 -80.31
N ILE A 59 12.58 36.60 -79.90
CA ILE A 59 14.05 36.70 -80.06
C ILE A 59 14.76 35.66 -79.19
N LYS A 60 14.37 35.51 -77.92
CA LYS A 60 14.94 34.46 -77.04
C LYS A 60 14.77 33.05 -77.62
N VAL A 61 13.57 32.75 -78.13
CA VAL A 61 13.29 31.45 -78.76
C VAL A 61 14.11 31.26 -80.04
N LYS A 62 14.24 32.29 -80.88
CA LYS A 62 15.03 32.20 -82.11
C LYS A 62 16.53 32.09 -81.83
N ARG A 63 17.06 32.86 -80.87
CA ARG A 63 18.45 32.76 -80.39
C ARG A 63 18.74 31.37 -79.82
N GLY A 64 17.80 30.82 -79.04
CA GLY A 64 17.87 29.44 -78.54
C GLY A 64 17.90 28.40 -79.65
N LYS A 65 17.09 28.58 -80.71
CA LYS A 65 17.09 27.69 -81.89
C LYS A 65 18.37 27.79 -82.73
N LEU A 66 18.99 28.96 -82.80
CA LEU A 66 20.28 29.17 -83.47
C LEU A 66 21.48 28.77 -82.59
N GLY A 67 21.26 28.36 -81.34
CA GLY A 67 22.32 27.95 -80.41
C GLY A 67 23.26 29.09 -80.00
N LEU A 68 22.87 30.35 -80.21
CA LEU A 68 23.74 31.51 -79.99
C LEU A 68 23.72 31.94 -78.50
N PRO A 69 24.89 32.24 -77.90
CA PRO A 69 24.97 32.72 -76.53
C PRO A 69 24.31 34.10 -76.41
N THR A 70 23.78 34.43 -75.23
CA THR A 70 23.33 35.80 -74.95
C THR A 70 24.53 36.75 -75.03
N PRO A 71 24.49 37.77 -75.90
CA PRO A 71 25.48 38.84 -75.84
C PRO A 71 25.40 39.51 -74.45
N ALA A 72 26.55 39.61 -73.77
CA ALA A 72 26.69 40.13 -72.40
C ALA A 72 25.78 39.45 -71.33
N PRO A 73 26.07 38.19 -70.94
CA PRO A 73 25.27 37.50 -69.94
C PRO A 73 25.36 38.18 -68.57
N LYS A 74 24.21 38.44 -67.93
CA LYS A 74 24.10 39.00 -66.57
C LYS A 74 24.81 38.17 -65.50
N TYR A 75 25.12 36.90 -65.78
CA TYR A 75 25.82 35.99 -64.87
C TYR A 75 27.00 35.31 -65.56
N LYS A 76 28.15 35.28 -64.89
CA LYS A 76 29.37 34.59 -65.37
C LYS A 76 29.11 33.07 -65.48
N PRO A 77 29.16 32.47 -66.68
CA PRO A 77 28.94 31.04 -66.86
C PRO A 77 30.01 30.20 -66.14
N TRP A 78 29.64 28.98 -65.75
CA TRP A 78 30.55 28.03 -65.09
C TRP A 78 31.53 27.42 -66.10
N THR A 79 32.81 27.34 -65.73
CA THR A 79 33.84 26.67 -66.52
C THR A 79 34.03 25.22 -66.05
N ARG A 80 34.60 24.37 -66.92
CA ARG A 80 34.90 22.96 -66.57
C ARG A 80 35.88 22.83 -65.39
N GLN A 81 36.81 23.77 -65.26
CA GLN A 81 37.76 23.80 -64.13
C GLN A 81 37.07 24.16 -62.81
N GLU A 82 36.09 25.07 -62.85
CA GLU A 82 35.29 25.43 -61.68
C GLU A 82 34.36 24.29 -61.24
N ASP A 83 33.79 23.54 -62.19
CA ASP A 83 32.97 22.36 -61.89
C ASP A 83 33.81 21.22 -61.29
N ALA A 84 35.06 21.03 -61.73
CA ALA A 84 35.98 20.03 -61.18
C ALA A 84 36.42 20.31 -59.73
N LEU A 85 36.32 21.58 -59.29
CA LEU A 85 36.63 21.98 -57.91
C LEU A 85 35.47 21.71 -56.94
N LEU A 86 34.25 21.52 -57.44
CA LEU A 86 33.08 21.21 -56.61
C LEU A 86 33.25 19.83 -55.95
N GLY A 87 32.94 19.71 -54.66
CA GLY A 87 33.06 18.45 -53.91
C GLY A 87 34.46 18.11 -53.40
N THR A 88 35.51 18.80 -53.85
CA THR A 88 36.89 18.58 -53.36
C THR A 88 37.18 19.25 -52.01
N LYS A 89 36.54 20.40 -51.77
CA LYS A 89 36.65 21.22 -50.56
C LYS A 89 35.25 21.68 -50.13
N PRO A 90 35.07 22.16 -48.89
CA PRO A 90 33.80 22.74 -48.46
C PRO A 90 33.37 23.90 -49.37
N ASP A 91 32.06 24.00 -49.63
CA ASP A 91 31.48 25.02 -50.53
C ASP A 91 31.94 26.45 -50.23
N SER A 92 32.19 26.78 -48.96
CA SER A 92 32.69 28.09 -48.53
C SER A 92 34.10 28.37 -49.02
N GLU A 93 34.96 27.34 -49.05
CA GLU A 93 36.34 27.47 -49.48
C GLU A 93 36.44 27.46 -51.01
N VAL A 94 35.66 26.60 -51.67
CA VAL A 94 35.52 26.61 -53.14
C VAL A 94 34.97 27.96 -53.64
N ALA A 95 34.00 28.54 -52.93
CA ALA A 95 33.48 29.86 -53.23
C ALA A 95 34.54 30.97 -53.14
N ARG A 96 35.41 30.91 -52.13
CA ARG A 96 36.55 31.82 -51.97
C ARG A 96 37.54 31.69 -53.12
N ILE A 97 37.87 30.47 -53.53
CA ILE A 97 38.83 30.19 -54.62
C ILE A 97 38.30 30.69 -55.97
N ILE A 98 37.02 30.47 -56.26
CA ILE A 98 36.40 30.80 -57.56
C ILE A 98 35.87 32.25 -57.60
N GLY A 99 35.88 32.97 -56.48
CA GLY A 99 35.36 34.33 -56.37
C GLY A 99 33.84 34.40 -56.59
N ARG A 100 33.10 33.39 -56.14
CA ARG A 100 31.63 33.31 -56.23
C ARG A 100 31.00 33.26 -54.83
N LYS A 101 29.68 33.42 -54.75
CA LYS A 101 28.96 33.26 -53.48
C LYS A 101 28.85 31.77 -53.11
N PRO A 102 28.98 31.38 -51.83
CA PRO A 102 28.81 29.99 -51.39
C PRO A 102 27.46 29.38 -51.80
N ALA A 103 26.41 30.20 -51.84
CA ALA A 103 25.09 29.76 -52.30
C ALA A 103 25.06 29.35 -53.79
N THR A 104 25.83 30.01 -54.67
CA THR A 104 25.87 29.65 -56.09
C THR A 104 26.68 28.38 -56.33
N VAL A 105 27.74 28.16 -55.54
CA VAL A 105 28.49 26.90 -55.51
C VAL A 105 27.60 25.75 -55.05
N ARG A 106 26.80 25.96 -54.00
CA ARG A 106 25.84 24.97 -53.50
C ARG A 106 24.81 24.56 -54.55
N VAL A 107 24.16 25.53 -55.20
CA VAL A 107 23.19 25.25 -56.26
C VAL A 107 23.83 24.49 -57.42
N ARG A 108 25.09 24.82 -57.76
CA ARG A 108 25.82 24.15 -58.84
C ARG A 108 26.20 22.71 -58.49
N HIS A 109 26.70 22.44 -57.28
CA HIS A 109 27.05 21.06 -56.87
C HIS A 109 25.81 20.16 -56.83
N ILE A 110 24.67 20.68 -56.33
CA ILE A 110 23.39 19.94 -56.29
C ILE A 110 22.95 19.61 -57.72
N LYS A 111 23.04 20.57 -58.65
CA LYS A 111 22.64 20.37 -60.05
C LYS A 111 23.51 19.34 -60.78
N LEU A 112 24.79 19.22 -60.40
CA LEU A 112 25.72 18.25 -60.96
C LEU A 112 25.74 16.92 -60.19
N GLY A 113 24.94 16.78 -59.12
CA GLY A 113 24.90 15.57 -58.29
C GLY A 113 26.20 15.29 -57.53
N VAL A 114 27.07 16.31 -57.39
CA VAL A 114 28.35 16.16 -56.69
C VAL A 114 28.11 16.30 -55.19
N PRO A 115 28.38 15.26 -54.38
CA PRO A 115 28.23 15.34 -52.93
C PRO A 115 29.15 16.42 -52.35
N THR A 116 28.65 17.19 -51.38
CA THR A 116 29.51 18.13 -50.65
C THR A 116 30.62 17.37 -49.93
N ALA A 117 31.85 17.89 -49.99
CA ALA A 117 32.97 17.30 -49.26
C ALA A 117 32.59 17.17 -47.78
N ALA A 118 32.81 15.97 -47.20
CA ALA A 118 32.37 15.66 -45.85
C ALA A 118 32.92 16.70 -44.87
N ARG A 119 32.03 17.50 -44.30
CA ARG A 119 32.39 18.39 -43.19
C ARG A 119 32.70 17.49 -42.01
N GLU A 120 33.94 17.48 -41.53
CA GLU A 120 34.26 16.96 -40.21
C GLU A 120 33.47 17.79 -39.20
N VAL A 121 32.36 17.24 -38.71
CA VAL A 121 31.56 17.88 -37.68
C VAL A 121 32.18 17.47 -36.34
N PRO A 122 32.70 18.41 -35.52
CA PRO A 122 33.37 18.08 -34.25
C PRO A 122 32.50 17.40 -33.18
N ASN A 123 31.24 17.06 -33.49
CA ASN A 123 30.23 16.59 -32.54
C ASN A 123 29.49 15.33 -33.01
N ARG A 124 30.12 14.48 -33.84
CA ARG A 124 29.51 13.18 -34.20
C ARG A 124 29.64 12.23 -33.00
N TRP A 125 28.51 11.65 -32.59
CA TRP A 125 28.45 10.62 -31.56
C TRP A 125 29.10 9.32 -32.04
N GLY A 126 30.00 8.77 -31.24
CA GLY A 126 30.63 7.47 -31.48
C GLY A 126 29.81 6.29 -30.91
N PRO A 127 29.97 5.07 -31.45
CA PRO A 127 29.26 3.88 -30.96
C PRO A 127 29.59 3.54 -29.49
N GLU A 128 30.82 3.82 -29.04
CA GLU A 128 31.21 3.64 -27.63
C GLU A 128 30.56 4.69 -26.70
N GLU A 129 30.26 5.87 -27.22
CA GLU A 129 29.58 6.93 -26.47
C GLU A 129 28.08 6.64 -26.36
N ASP A 130 27.48 6.11 -27.44
CA ASP A 130 26.09 5.68 -27.44
C ASP A 130 25.85 4.52 -26.44
N LYS A 131 26.81 3.59 -26.28
CA LYS A 131 26.76 2.53 -25.26
C LYS A 131 26.75 3.07 -23.83
N LEU A 132 27.32 4.25 -23.58
CA LEU A 132 27.35 4.86 -22.25
C LEU A 132 26.00 5.49 -21.88
N LEU A 133 25.16 5.85 -22.85
CA LEU A 133 23.86 6.48 -22.62
C LEU A 133 22.92 5.54 -21.88
N GLY A 134 22.33 6.02 -20.78
CA GLY A 134 21.40 5.25 -19.95
C GLY A 134 22.07 4.31 -18.93
N THR A 135 23.41 4.24 -18.87
CA THR A 135 24.14 3.45 -17.85
C THR A 135 24.35 4.18 -16.52
N ALA A 136 24.35 5.51 -16.55
CA ALA A 136 24.51 6.41 -15.42
C ALA A 136 23.62 7.66 -15.60
N PRO A 137 23.46 8.53 -14.60
CA PRO A 137 22.72 9.78 -14.77
C PRO A 137 23.33 10.62 -15.89
N ASP A 138 22.49 11.31 -16.66
CA ASP A 138 22.93 12.12 -17.81
C ASP A 138 24.02 13.14 -17.44
N GLU A 139 23.99 13.69 -16.20
CA GLU A 139 24.99 14.62 -15.66
C GLU A 139 26.38 13.98 -15.49
N GLU A 140 26.43 12.70 -15.10
CA GLU A 140 27.69 11.97 -14.94
C GLU A 140 28.28 11.58 -16.30
N ILE A 141 27.42 11.17 -17.22
CA ILE A 141 27.81 10.87 -18.61
C ILE A 141 28.28 12.15 -19.31
N ALA A 142 27.60 13.28 -19.09
CA ALA A 142 27.99 14.59 -19.60
C ALA A 142 29.40 14.99 -19.15
N ARG A 143 29.70 14.83 -17.85
CA ARG A 143 31.06 15.07 -17.32
C ARG A 143 32.09 14.14 -17.94
N ARG A 144 31.77 12.84 -18.07
CA ARG A 144 32.70 11.83 -18.61
C ARG A 144 33.00 12.03 -20.09
N LEU A 145 32.01 12.45 -20.88
CA LEU A 145 32.14 12.71 -22.31
C LEU A 145 32.54 14.15 -22.63
N GLN A 146 32.72 15.00 -21.62
CA GLN A 146 32.94 16.45 -21.75
C GLN A 146 31.90 17.13 -22.66
N ARG A 147 30.64 16.69 -22.55
CA ARG A 147 29.49 17.23 -23.29
C ARG A 147 28.49 17.89 -22.35
N THR A 148 27.55 18.64 -22.93
CA THR A 148 26.45 19.21 -22.16
C THR A 148 25.42 18.13 -21.81
N GLU A 149 24.80 18.23 -20.63
CA GLU A 149 23.71 17.33 -20.21
C GLU A 149 22.57 17.31 -21.24
N LEU A 150 22.28 18.48 -21.84
CA LEU A 150 21.28 18.60 -22.90
C LEU A 150 21.62 17.74 -24.13
N ALA A 151 22.89 17.71 -24.56
CA ALA A 151 23.32 16.90 -25.71
C ALA A 151 23.16 15.40 -25.43
N VAL A 152 23.55 14.96 -24.22
CA VAL A 152 23.37 13.57 -23.74
C VAL A 152 21.88 13.21 -23.69
N ARG A 153 21.04 14.10 -23.16
CA ARG A 153 19.60 13.90 -23.05
C ARG A 153 18.92 13.77 -24.41
N VAL A 154 19.24 14.67 -25.35
CA VAL A 154 18.70 14.63 -26.72
C VAL A 154 19.12 13.33 -27.41
N ARG A 155 20.41 12.98 -27.37
CA ARG A 155 20.90 11.74 -27.97
C ARG A 155 20.25 10.49 -27.37
N ARG A 156 20.05 10.47 -26.05
CA ARG A 156 19.35 9.38 -25.35
C ARG A 156 17.91 9.23 -25.85
N ILE A 157 17.20 10.36 -26.05
CA ILE A 157 15.83 10.37 -26.58
C ILE A 157 15.80 9.88 -28.04
N ASP A 158 16.73 10.33 -28.88
CA ASP A 158 16.83 9.91 -30.29
C ASP A 158 17.04 8.40 -30.42
N LEU A 159 17.84 7.81 -29.53
CA LEU A 159 18.08 6.36 -29.46
C LEU A 159 17.00 5.59 -28.68
N HIS A 160 15.92 6.27 -28.25
CA HIS A 160 14.82 5.67 -27.48
C HIS A 160 15.26 5.00 -26.18
N ILE A 161 16.36 5.48 -25.58
CA ILE A 161 16.89 4.97 -24.32
C ILE A 161 16.16 5.66 -23.15
N PRO A 162 15.54 4.92 -22.21
CA PRO A 162 14.88 5.51 -21.05
C PRO A 162 15.85 6.27 -20.14
N LYS A 163 15.34 7.25 -19.39
CA LYS A 163 16.14 7.98 -18.39
C LYS A 163 16.69 7.02 -17.35
N PHE A 164 17.99 7.13 -17.05
CA PHE A 164 18.62 6.33 -16.01
C PHE A 164 17.90 6.52 -14.67
N ASN A 165 17.28 5.44 -14.20
CA ASN A 165 16.64 5.39 -12.90
C ASN A 165 17.49 4.52 -11.97
N ARG A 166 18.10 5.15 -10.94
CA ARG A 166 18.88 4.44 -9.90
C ARG A 166 18.09 3.30 -9.24
N GLN A 167 16.76 3.41 -9.19
CA GLN A 167 15.85 2.41 -8.61
C GLN A 167 15.56 1.25 -9.58
N ALA A 168 15.83 1.41 -10.88
CA ALA A 168 15.59 0.42 -11.93
C ALA A 168 16.89 -0.15 -12.53
N ARG A 169 18.02 -0.04 -11.81
CA ARG A 169 19.29 -0.68 -12.23
C ARG A 169 19.06 -2.18 -12.44
N PRO A 170 19.37 -2.76 -13.62
CA PRO A 170 19.22 -4.19 -13.90
C PRO A 170 19.99 -5.05 -12.88
N TRP A 171 19.47 -6.23 -12.55
CA TRP A 171 20.13 -7.18 -11.64
C TRP A 171 21.25 -7.93 -12.36
N THR A 172 22.42 -8.00 -11.73
CA THR A 172 23.54 -8.81 -12.21
C THR A 172 23.48 -10.23 -11.64
N ALA A 173 24.08 -11.21 -12.33
CA ALA A 173 24.12 -12.60 -11.87
C ALA A 173 24.85 -12.75 -10.51
N GLU A 174 25.87 -11.92 -10.25
CA GLU A 174 26.58 -11.88 -8.97
C GLU A 174 25.69 -11.37 -7.83
N GLU A 175 24.87 -10.36 -8.09
CA GLU A 175 23.89 -9.84 -7.14
C GLU A 175 22.81 -10.88 -6.83
N ASP A 176 22.28 -11.55 -7.85
CA ASP A 176 21.27 -12.61 -7.68
C ASP A 176 21.81 -13.79 -6.85
N LYS A 177 23.09 -14.14 -7.00
CA LYS A 177 23.75 -15.17 -6.19
C LYS A 177 23.90 -14.77 -4.71
N LEU A 178 23.96 -13.46 -4.43
CA LEU A 178 24.03 -12.95 -3.07
C LEU A 178 22.65 -12.98 -2.37
N LEU A 179 21.56 -12.92 -3.14
CA LEU A 179 20.19 -12.99 -2.61
C LEU A 179 19.93 -14.37 -1.97
N GLY A 180 19.49 -14.39 -0.72
CA GLY A 180 19.21 -15.62 0.03
C GLY A 180 20.36 -16.13 0.92
N THR A 181 21.56 -15.57 0.79
CA THR A 181 22.71 -15.90 1.68
C THR A 181 22.63 -15.16 3.02
N MET A 182 22.06 -13.96 3.02
CA MET A 182 21.91 -13.09 4.18
C MET A 182 20.53 -12.43 4.20
N PRO A 183 20.11 -11.83 5.32
CA PRO A 183 18.83 -11.12 5.40
C PRO A 183 18.74 -9.99 4.37
N ASP A 184 17.56 -9.79 3.78
CA ASP A 184 17.30 -8.77 2.74
C ASP A 184 17.75 -7.36 3.14
N LYS A 185 17.77 -7.03 4.44
CA LYS A 185 18.26 -5.74 4.96
C LYS A 185 19.78 -5.58 4.84
N GLU A 186 20.53 -6.64 5.13
CA GLU A 186 21.99 -6.65 5.00
C GLU A 186 22.40 -6.74 3.53
N ALA A 187 21.68 -7.53 2.73
CA ALA A 187 21.87 -7.58 1.28
C ALA A 187 21.62 -6.20 0.65
N ALA A 188 20.58 -5.47 1.07
CA ALA A 188 20.31 -4.11 0.61
C ALA A 188 21.45 -3.14 0.93
N ALA A 189 21.99 -3.21 2.15
CA ALA A 189 23.12 -2.37 2.56
C ALA A 189 24.40 -2.68 1.76
N LYS A 190 24.71 -3.96 1.54
CA LYS A 190 25.89 -4.37 0.77
C LYS A 190 25.79 -4.07 -0.72
N LEU A 191 24.61 -4.18 -1.31
CA LEU A 191 24.37 -3.97 -2.74
C LEU A 191 24.08 -2.51 -3.09
N GLY A 192 23.93 -1.63 -2.10
CA GLY A 192 23.49 -0.24 -2.32
C GLY A 192 22.12 -0.14 -2.99
N ARG A 193 21.26 -1.15 -2.80
CA ARG A 193 19.93 -1.25 -3.44
C ARG A 193 18.82 -1.00 -2.42
N PRO A 194 17.65 -0.49 -2.86
CA PRO A 194 16.50 -0.36 -1.98
C PRO A 194 16.05 -1.72 -1.41
N PHE A 195 15.76 -1.77 -0.12
CA PHE A 195 15.28 -2.99 0.57
C PHE A 195 14.12 -3.67 -0.16
N LEU A 196 13.14 -2.89 -0.63
CA LEU A 196 11.98 -3.42 -1.36
C LEU A 196 12.37 -4.01 -2.71
N GLY A 197 13.38 -3.47 -3.39
CA GLY A 197 13.90 -4.01 -4.65
C GLY A 197 14.57 -5.37 -4.45
N VAL A 198 15.42 -5.50 -3.43
CA VAL A 198 16.05 -6.77 -3.01
C VAL A 198 14.99 -7.82 -2.67
N ARG A 199 13.99 -7.44 -1.87
CA ARG A 199 12.89 -8.32 -1.49
C ARG A 199 12.06 -8.79 -2.69
N SER A 200 11.76 -7.88 -3.63
CA SER A 200 11.00 -8.20 -4.85
C SER A 200 11.78 -9.16 -5.73
N ARG A 201 13.05 -8.86 -6.04
CA ARG A 201 13.89 -9.73 -6.87
C ARG A 201 14.06 -11.12 -6.27
N ARG A 202 14.26 -11.19 -4.96
CA ARG A 202 14.35 -12.46 -4.24
C ARG A 202 13.06 -13.28 -4.40
N HIS A 203 11.90 -12.63 -4.34
CA HIS A 203 10.60 -13.28 -4.55
C HIS A 203 10.44 -13.75 -6.01
N ASP A 204 10.84 -12.93 -6.98
CA ASP A 204 10.79 -13.26 -8.41
C ASP A 204 11.68 -14.47 -8.76
N LEU A 205 12.83 -14.59 -8.10
CA LEU A 205 13.72 -15.76 -8.21
C LEU A 205 13.27 -16.96 -7.37
N GLY A 206 12.16 -16.86 -6.63
CA GLY A 206 11.67 -17.92 -5.75
C GLY A 206 12.58 -18.26 -4.56
N ILE A 207 13.57 -17.41 -4.28
CA ILE A 207 14.55 -17.64 -3.22
C ILE A 207 13.90 -17.35 -1.87
N ARG A 208 13.85 -18.33 -0.98
CA ARG A 208 13.33 -18.10 0.39
C ARG A 208 14.38 -17.37 1.22
N LEU A 209 13.96 -16.43 2.06
CA LEU A 209 14.84 -15.84 3.06
C LEU A 209 15.52 -16.94 3.88
N PRO A 210 16.80 -16.79 4.25
CA PRO A 210 17.45 -17.61 5.27
C PRO A 210 16.80 -17.26 6.61
N ASN A 211 15.64 -17.86 6.86
CA ASN A 211 14.88 -17.68 8.09
C ASN A 211 15.44 -18.67 9.12
N PRO A 212 15.97 -18.21 10.27
CA PRO A 212 16.42 -19.10 11.35
C PRO A 212 15.31 -20.07 11.80
N LYS A 213 14.03 -19.67 11.66
CA LYS A 213 12.86 -20.50 11.98
C LYS A 213 12.56 -21.58 10.93
N LEU A 214 13.07 -21.43 9.71
CA LEU A 214 12.93 -22.39 8.60
C LEU A 214 14.28 -23.05 8.24
N ARG A 215 15.26 -23.04 9.16
CA ARG A 215 16.53 -23.74 8.96
C ARG A 215 16.22 -25.20 8.59
N PRO A 216 16.65 -25.70 7.41
CA PRO A 216 16.47 -27.10 7.03
C PRO A 216 17.08 -28.02 8.09
N TRP A 217 16.47 -29.17 8.32
CA TRP A 217 16.97 -30.17 9.27
C TRP A 217 18.10 -30.97 8.61
N THR A 218 19.23 -31.12 9.29
CA THR A 218 20.31 -31.99 8.82
C THR A 218 20.05 -33.44 9.24
N ALA A 219 20.70 -34.40 8.57
CA ALA A 219 20.59 -35.82 8.91
C ALA A 219 21.06 -36.11 10.35
N GLU A 220 22.12 -35.43 10.80
CA GLU A 220 22.63 -35.50 12.17
C GLU A 220 21.63 -34.98 13.20
N GLU A 221 20.95 -33.86 12.91
CA GLU A 221 19.91 -33.31 13.80
C GLU A 221 18.69 -34.21 13.90
N ASP A 222 18.33 -34.82 12.77
CA ASP A 222 17.23 -35.77 12.70
C ASP A 222 17.55 -37.08 13.46
N ALA A 223 18.82 -37.53 13.48
CA ALA A 223 19.26 -38.69 14.25
C ALA A 223 19.19 -38.47 15.76
N LEU A 224 19.27 -37.20 16.21
CA LEU A 224 19.14 -36.83 17.62
C LEU A 224 17.68 -36.73 18.10
N LEU A 225 16.69 -36.72 17.18
CA LEU A 225 15.27 -36.71 17.53
C LEU A 225 14.88 -38.02 18.21
N GLY A 226 14.39 -37.94 19.45
CA GLY A 226 14.01 -39.13 20.23
C GLY A 226 15.14 -39.74 21.06
N ALA A 227 16.40 -39.32 20.88
CA ALA A 227 17.53 -39.75 21.72
C ALA A 227 17.62 -38.96 23.05
N MET A 228 17.07 -37.74 23.08
CA MET A 228 16.98 -36.93 24.29
C MET A 228 15.68 -36.11 24.31
N SER A 229 15.30 -35.58 25.48
CA SER A 229 14.08 -34.79 25.59
C SER A 229 14.11 -33.57 24.67
N ASP A 230 12.98 -33.26 24.03
CA ASP A 230 12.84 -32.12 23.10
C ASP A 230 13.34 -30.81 23.68
N ARG A 231 13.23 -30.61 25.00
CA ARG A 231 13.66 -29.38 25.68
C ARG A 231 15.18 -29.31 25.85
N LYS A 232 15.86 -30.45 25.97
CA LYS A 232 17.33 -30.53 25.96
C LYS A 232 17.85 -30.44 24.54
N LEU A 233 17.18 -31.10 23.59
CA LEU A 233 17.50 -31.06 22.17
C LEU A 233 17.33 -29.65 21.57
N ALA A 234 16.25 -28.95 21.89
CA ALA A 234 16.01 -27.58 21.46
C ALA A 234 17.13 -26.63 21.90
N ARG A 235 17.59 -26.76 23.15
CA ARG A 235 18.73 -25.99 23.69
C ARG A 235 20.03 -26.33 22.97
N ARG A 236 20.31 -27.62 22.74
CA ARG A 236 21.53 -28.09 22.06
C ARG A 236 21.58 -27.65 20.60
N LEU A 237 20.47 -27.70 19.88
CA LEU A 237 20.38 -27.34 18.46
C LEU A 237 20.15 -25.84 18.21
N LYS A 238 19.98 -25.05 19.28
CA LYS A 238 19.54 -23.64 19.24
C LYS A 238 18.26 -23.45 18.40
N ARG A 239 17.35 -24.42 18.46
CA ARG A 239 16.03 -24.40 17.79
C ARG A 239 14.93 -24.18 18.82
N THR A 240 13.75 -23.75 18.38
CA THR A 240 12.59 -23.65 19.26
C THR A 240 12.09 -25.05 19.65
N TYR A 241 11.54 -25.18 20.86
CA TYR A 241 10.90 -26.43 21.32
C TYR A 241 9.81 -26.90 20.34
N GLN A 242 8.98 -25.99 19.84
CA GLN A 242 7.91 -26.31 18.90
C GLN A 242 8.43 -26.87 17.58
N ALA A 243 9.56 -26.35 17.06
CA ALA A 243 10.15 -26.87 15.83
C ALA A 243 10.65 -28.31 16.00
N VAL A 244 11.29 -28.62 17.14
CA VAL A 244 11.76 -29.97 17.48
C VAL A 244 10.58 -30.92 17.68
N ALA A 245 9.55 -30.51 18.43
CA ALA A 245 8.36 -31.31 18.67
C ALA A 245 7.59 -31.62 17.38
N GLN A 246 7.44 -30.63 16.48
CA GLN A 246 6.80 -30.81 15.18
C GLN A 246 7.59 -31.72 14.25
N ARG A 247 8.93 -31.53 14.15
CA ARG A 247 9.77 -32.41 13.33
C ARG A 247 9.73 -33.85 13.81
N ARG A 248 9.76 -34.05 15.13
CA ARG A 248 9.63 -35.37 15.77
C ARG A 248 8.29 -36.03 15.41
N LEU A 249 7.19 -35.28 15.53
CA LEU A 249 5.85 -35.75 15.15
C LEU A 249 5.77 -36.12 13.66
N ASN A 250 6.35 -35.30 12.77
CA ASN A 250 6.38 -35.57 11.33
C ASN A 250 7.19 -36.82 10.96
N LYS A 251 8.20 -37.18 11.77
CA LYS A 251 8.94 -38.44 11.64
C LYS A 251 8.28 -39.62 12.36
N GLY A 252 7.10 -39.42 12.97
CA GLY A 252 6.41 -40.44 13.75
C GLY A 252 7.15 -40.84 15.04
N ILE A 253 8.17 -40.10 15.45
CA ILE A 253 8.95 -40.41 16.64
C ILE A 253 8.14 -39.96 17.88
N PRO A 254 7.85 -40.85 18.84
CA PRO A 254 7.08 -40.47 20.02
C PRO A 254 7.86 -39.50 20.92
N PRO A 255 7.18 -38.57 21.63
CA PRO A 255 7.82 -37.83 22.70
C PRO A 255 8.41 -38.77 23.74
N MET A 256 9.65 -38.52 24.14
CA MET A 256 10.22 -39.05 25.37
C MET A 256 9.55 -38.34 26.55
N SER A 257 8.26 -38.62 26.77
CA SER A 257 7.45 -38.04 27.84
C SER A 257 7.59 -38.92 29.08
N THR A 258 8.17 -38.36 30.13
CA THR A 258 8.22 -38.98 31.46
C THR A 258 6.86 -38.97 32.17
N LYS A 259 5.83 -38.31 31.62
CA LYS A 259 4.52 -38.12 32.27
C LYS A 259 3.40 -39.04 31.78
N GLN A 260 3.61 -39.77 30.68
CA GLN A 260 2.62 -40.74 30.18
C GLN A 260 3.34 -42.04 29.84
N LYS A 261 3.45 -42.95 30.83
CA LYS A 261 3.71 -44.36 30.54
C LYS A 261 2.56 -44.86 29.65
N ARG A 262 2.86 -45.33 28.43
CA ARG A 262 1.88 -46.00 27.58
C ARG A 262 1.38 -47.27 28.27
N TRP A 263 0.08 -47.56 28.19
CA TRP A 263 -0.48 -48.82 28.68
C TRP A 263 0.01 -49.97 27.79
N LEU A 264 0.66 -50.96 28.40
CA LEU A 264 1.07 -52.18 27.73
C LEU A 264 -0.09 -53.19 27.77
N ALA A 265 -0.10 -54.15 26.84
CA ALA A 265 -1.09 -55.24 26.86
C ALA A 265 -1.02 -56.07 28.16
N GLU A 266 0.17 -56.15 28.77
CA GLU A 266 0.38 -56.76 30.09
C GLU A 266 -0.23 -55.93 31.21
N ASP A 267 -0.10 -54.60 31.16
CA ASP A 267 -0.73 -53.69 32.14
C ASP A 267 -2.27 -53.84 32.09
N ASP A 268 -2.84 -53.97 30.89
CA ASP A 268 -4.28 -54.10 30.68
C ASP A 268 -4.84 -55.43 31.22
N LYS A 269 -4.04 -56.51 31.26
CA LYS A 269 -4.45 -57.81 31.86
C LYS A 269 -4.56 -57.76 33.38
N VAL A 270 -3.80 -56.89 34.04
CA VAL A 270 -3.81 -56.77 35.51
C VAL A 270 -4.99 -55.90 35.97
N LEU A 271 -5.53 -55.04 35.11
CA LEU A 271 -6.69 -54.19 35.41
C LEU A 271 -7.94 -55.04 35.74
N GLY A 272 -8.46 -54.88 36.96
CA GLY A 272 -9.66 -55.61 37.44
C GLY A 272 -9.37 -56.86 38.25
N THR A 273 -8.12 -57.34 38.30
CA THR A 273 -7.72 -58.50 39.13
C THR A 273 -7.49 -58.16 40.60
N ARG A 274 -7.25 -56.88 40.88
CA ARG A 274 -6.94 -56.33 42.21
C ARG A 274 -7.57 -54.93 42.37
N PRO A 275 -7.65 -54.40 43.61
CA PRO A 275 -8.06 -53.01 43.82
C PRO A 275 -7.18 -52.01 43.06
N ASP A 276 -7.80 -50.95 42.53
CA ASP A 276 -7.11 -49.92 41.71
C ASP A 276 -5.89 -49.30 42.42
N GLU A 277 -5.88 -49.29 43.77
CA GLU A 277 -4.78 -48.80 44.61
C GLU A 277 -3.56 -49.73 44.61
N GLN A 278 -3.77 -51.04 44.68
CA GLN A 278 -2.71 -52.03 44.59
C GLN A 278 -2.14 -52.12 43.18
N ILE A 279 -2.99 -51.97 42.15
CA ILE A 279 -2.55 -51.92 40.76
C ILE A 279 -1.75 -50.64 40.48
N ALA A 280 -2.15 -49.51 41.06
CA ALA A 280 -1.40 -48.26 40.96
C ALA A 280 0.02 -48.38 41.54
N LEU A 281 0.16 -49.06 42.68
CA LEU A 281 1.46 -49.39 43.27
C LEU A 281 2.28 -50.33 42.37
N LEU A 282 1.66 -51.40 41.88
CA LEU A 282 2.33 -52.43 41.06
C LEU A 282 2.82 -51.90 39.70
N LEU A 283 2.06 -50.99 39.08
CA LEU A 283 2.42 -50.39 37.78
C LEU A 283 3.22 -49.08 37.91
N GLY A 284 3.39 -48.57 39.14
CA GLY A 284 3.99 -47.27 39.42
C GLY A 284 3.23 -46.13 38.72
N ARG A 285 1.89 -46.15 38.78
CA ARG A 285 0.98 -45.19 38.16
C ARG A 285 0.08 -44.53 39.22
N SER A 286 -0.62 -43.47 38.86
CA SER A 286 -1.63 -42.88 39.75
C SER A 286 -2.93 -43.70 39.74
N VAL A 287 -3.61 -43.78 40.90
CA VAL A 287 -4.92 -44.44 41.05
C VAL A 287 -5.95 -43.88 40.05
N ALA A 288 -5.89 -42.57 39.77
CA ALA A 288 -6.74 -41.92 38.79
C ALA A 288 -6.50 -42.42 37.35
N ALA A 289 -5.24 -42.68 36.97
CA ALA A 289 -4.90 -43.21 35.65
C ALA A 289 -5.39 -44.66 35.47
N VAL A 290 -5.20 -45.50 36.50
CA VAL A 290 -5.71 -46.88 36.55
C VAL A 290 -7.24 -46.89 36.42
N LYS A 291 -7.93 -46.05 37.19
CA LYS A 291 -9.39 -45.91 37.15
C LYS A 291 -9.91 -45.46 35.78
N ALA A 292 -9.22 -44.52 35.14
CA ALA A 292 -9.58 -44.02 33.81
C ALA A 292 -9.43 -45.13 32.75
N ARG A 293 -8.30 -45.85 32.76
CA ARG A 293 -8.03 -46.95 31.82
C ARG A 293 -8.98 -48.12 32.02
N ARG A 294 -9.25 -48.51 33.27
CA ARG A 294 -10.23 -49.55 33.60
C ARG A 294 -11.63 -49.21 33.04
N LYS A 295 -12.05 -47.95 33.17
CA LYS A 295 -13.34 -47.48 32.65
C LYS A 295 -13.37 -47.46 31.12
N GLU A 296 -12.25 -47.12 30.48
CA GLU A 296 -12.08 -47.16 29.01
C GLU A 296 -12.20 -48.59 28.46
N LEU A 297 -11.64 -49.58 29.17
CA LEU A 297 -11.74 -51.01 28.82
C LEU A 297 -13.05 -51.67 29.29
N GLY A 298 -13.97 -50.93 29.92
CA GLY A 298 -15.27 -51.44 30.37
C GLY A 298 -15.23 -52.42 31.55
N ILE A 299 -14.08 -52.57 32.22
CA ILE A 299 -13.88 -53.55 33.29
C ILE A 299 -14.53 -53.03 34.59
N ARG A 300 -15.61 -53.68 35.06
CA ARG A 300 -16.27 -53.33 36.33
C ARG A 300 -15.48 -53.87 37.53
N ARG A 301 -15.46 -53.17 38.67
CA ARG A 301 -14.81 -53.68 39.90
C ARG A 301 -15.56 -54.92 40.39
N GLU A 302 -14.87 -55.91 40.93
CA GLU A 302 -15.52 -57.02 41.67
C GLU A 302 -16.36 -56.51 42.86
N GLU A 303 -15.93 -55.44 43.55
CA GLU A 303 -16.73 -54.79 44.59
C GLU A 303 -18.05 -54.20 44.06
N ASP A 304 -18.07 -53.69 42.82
CA ASP A 304 -19.30 -53.21 42.17
C ASP A 304 -20.21 -54.39 41.75
N GLN A 305 -19.65 -55.59 41.57
CA GLN A 305 -20.40 -56.82 41.27
C GLN A 305 -21.06 -57.41 42.53
N ARG A 306 -20.53 -57.09 43.72
CA ARG A 306 -21.10 -57.45 45.03
C ARG A 306 -22.14 -56.46 45.55
N GLU A 307 -22.71 -55.57 44.73
CA GLU A 307 -23.87 -54.77 45.16
C GLU A 307 -25.07 -55.72 45.38
N ARG A 308 -25.22 -56.22 46.61
CA ARG A 308 -26.37 -57.01 47.07
C ARG A 308 -27.66 -56.32 46.61
N PRO A 309 -28.56 -57.02 45.89
CA PRO A 309 -29.81 -56.43 45.42
C PRO A 309 -30.61 -55.86 46.60
N TRP A 310 -31.32 -54.76 46.36
CA TRP A 310 -32.12 -54.09 47.39
C TRP A 310 -33.41 -54.86 47.65
N THR A 311 -33.72 -55.16 48.91
CA THR A 311 -34.99 -55.80 49.29
C THR A 311 -36.08 -54.76 49.57
N GLU A 312 -37.35 -55.18 49.59
CA GLU A 312 -38.47 -54.30 49.91
C GLU A 312 -38.43 -53.77 51.35
N GLU A 313 -37.87 -54.54 52.28
CA GLU A 313 -37.66 -54.13 53.67
C GLU A 313 -36.61 -53.03 53.80
N GLU A 314 -35.53 -53.12 53.03
CA GLU A 314 -34.52 -52.06 52.93
C GLU A 314 -35.10 -50.79 52.29
N ASP A 315 -35.98 -50.93 51.29
CA ASP A 315 -36.71 -49.80 50.70
C ASP A 315 -37.70 -49.16 51.71
N LYS A 316 -38.31 -49.93 52.63
CA LYS A 316 -39.11 -49.41 53.75
C LYS A 316 -38.24 -48.64 54.76
N LEU A 317 -37.04 -49.14 55.09
CA LEU A 317 -36.09 -48.44 55.95
C LEU A 317 -35.57 -47.14 55.32
N LEU A 318 -35.42 -47.11 53.99
CA LEU A 318 -35.11 -45.90 53.24
C LEU A 318 -36.21 -44.84 53.33
N ALA A 319 -37.47 -45.21 53.59
CA ALA A 319 -38.57 -44.27 53.76
C ALA A 319 -38.64 -43.68 55.19
N THR A 320 -38.14 -44.41 56.19
CA THR A 320 -38.29 -44.06 57.61
C THR A 320 -37.05 -43.44 58.24
N LEU A 321 -35.84 -43.90 57.88
CA LEU A 321 -34.59 -43.52 58.55
C LEU A 321 -33.74 -42.53 57.72
N SER A 322 -32.81 -41.82 58.36
CA SER A 322 -31.90 -40.89 57.68
C SER A 322 -30.84 -41.62 56.84
N ASP A 323 -30.29 -40.97 55.80
CA ASP A 323 -29.27 -41.58 54.91
C ASP A 323 -28.08 -42.18 55.69
N ARG A 324 -27.66 -41.51 56.77
CA ARG A 324 -26.55 -41.94 57.62
C ARG A 324 -26.91 -43.16 58.48
N LEU A 325 -28.12 -43.19 59.02
CA LEU A 325 -28.59 -44.31 59.83
C LEU A 325 -28.85 -45.54 58.96
N VAL A 326 -29.47 -45.37 57.79
CA VAL A 326 -29.65 -46.48 56.83
C VAL A 326 -28.32 -47.05 56.38
N ALA A 327 -27.33 -46.18 56.08
CA ALA A 327 -25.98 -46.63 55.72
C ALA A 327 -25.33 -47.45 56.84
N LYS A 328 -25.51 -47.06 58.10
CA LYS A 328 -24.94 -47.76 59.26
C LYS A 328 -25.69 -49.06 59.62
N VAL A 329 -27.02 -49.07 59.50
CA VAL A 329 -27.87 -50.23 59.85
C VAL A 329 -27.78 -51.32 58.80
N LEU A 330 -27.70 -50.95 57.52
CA LEU A 330 -27.61 -51.90 56.41
C LEU A 330 -26.16 -52.25 56.02
N ASP A 331 -25.17 -51.66 56.70
CA ASP A 331 -23.74 -51.72 56.36
C ASP A 331 -23.48 -51.44 54.87
N ARG A 332 -24.17 -50.42 54.34
CA ARG A 332 -24.10 -50.01 52.93
C ARG A 332 -23.48 -48.63 52.81
N SER A 333 -22.81 -48.38 51.68
CA SER A 333 -22.29 -47.05 51.35
C SER A 333 -23.39 -45.99 51.34
N ILE A 334 -23.12 -44.82 51.94
CA ILE A 334 -24.06 -43.69 51.96
C ILE A 334 -24.45 -43.22 50.53
N TYR A 335 -23.58 -43.50 49.55
CA TYR A 335 -23.82 -43.16 48.15
C TYR A 335 -24.79 -44.14 47.47
N SER A 336 -24.76 -45.44 47.82
CA SER A 336 -25.73 -46.40 47.28
C SER A 336 -27.13 -46.15 47.84
N VAL A 337 -27.23 -45.81 49.13
CA VAL A 337 -28.44 -45.35 49.83
C VAL A 337 -29.06 -44.13 49.13
N LYS A 338 -28.24 -43.08 48.89
CA LYS A 338 -28.69 -41.87 48.17
C LYS A 338 -29.13 -42.16 46.74
N ARG A 339 -28.41 -43.04 46.03
CA ARG A 339 -28.72 -43.44 44.65
C ARG A 339 -30.06 -44.19 44.59
N ARG A 340 -30.27 -45.15 45.49
CA ARG A 340 -31.53 -45.91 45.59
C ARG A 340 -32.71 -45.02 45.97
N ARG A 341 -32.54 -44.13 46.95
CA ARG A 341 -33.56 -43.16 47.38
C ARG A 341 -33.95 -42.19 46.26
N ARG A 342 -32.97 -41.67 45.51
CA ARG A 342 -33.22 -40.80 44.34
C ARG A 342 -33.94 -41.55 43.21
N GLY A 343 -33.57 -42.81 42.97
CA GLY A 343 -34.19 -43.68 41.97
C GLY A 343 -35.66 -44.04 42.29
N ARG A 344 -35.99 -44.22 43.57
CA ARG A 344 -37.35 -44.52 44.04
C ARG A 344 -38.18 -43.28 44.41
N ARG A 345 -37.63 -42.07 44.27
CA ARG A 345 -38.26 -40.79 44.69
C ARG A 345 -38.77 -40.79 46.14
N LEU A 346 -38.15 -41.58 47.02
CA LEU A 346 -38.49 -41.65 48.45
C LEU A 346 -37.87 -40.46 49.18
N PHE A 347 -38.32 -39.25 48.85
CA PHE A 347 -37.85 -38.03 49.51
C PHE A 347 -38.65 -37.79 50.79
N ARG A 348 -37.99 -37.84 51.95
CA ARG A 348 -38.44 -37.06 53.10
C ARG A 348 -38.15 -35.59 52.79
N ARG A 349 -39.01 -34.94 52.01
CA ARG A 349 -39.14 -33.48 52.11
C ARG A 349 -39.92 -33.25 53.39
N GLU A 350 -39.24 -33.22 54.53
CA GLU A 350 -39.81 -32.50 55.66
C GLU A 350 -40.16 -31.10 55.11
N PRO A 351 -41.44 -30.68 55.20
CA PRO A 351 -41.79 -29.32 54.84
C PRO A 351 -40.83 -28.41 55.60
N SER A 352 -40.02 -27.64 54.86
CA SER A 352 -39.08 -26.72 55.49
C SER A 352 -39.86 -25.92 56.52
N ARG A 353 -39.40 -25.92 57.79
CA ARG A 353 -40.06 -25.24 58.92
C ARG A 353 -40.73 -23.95 58.42
N PRO A 354 -42.05 -23.76 58.57
CA PRO A 354 -42.73 -22.61 58.01
C PRO A 354 -42.11 -21.32 58.56
N TRP A 355 -42.10 -20.26 57.76
CA TRP A 355 -41.55 -18.97 58.19
C TRP A 355 -42.54 -18.28 59.12
N THR A 356 -42.13 -17.91 60.33
CA THR A 356 -42.99 -17.14 61.24
C THR A 356 -42.97 -15.64 60.90
N ALA A 357 -44.00 -14.90 61.30
CA ALA A 357 -44.07 -13.44 61.07
C ALA A 357 -42.86 -12.69 61.67
N GLN A 358 -42.39 -13.12 62.84
CA GLN A 358 -41.18 -12.59 63.48
C GLN A 358 -39.92 -12.89 62.67
N GLU A 359 -39.77 -14.10 62.12
CA GLU A 359 -38.64 -14.45 61.25
C GLU A 359 -38.65 -13.60 59.97
N LEU A 360 -39.83 -13.38 59.37
CA LEU A 360 -39.98 -12.53 58.18
C LEU A 360 -39.64 -11.07 58.46
N ALA A 361 -39.91 -10.57 59.67
CA ALA A 361 -39.53 -9.21 60.06
C ALA A 361 -38.01 -9.03 60.10
N VAL A 362 -37.26 -10.06 60.51
CA VAL A 362 -35.78 -10.02 60.62
C VAL A 362 -35.07 -10.26 59.28
N VAL A 363 -35.69 -10.99 58.34
CA VAL A 363 -35.08 -11.26 57.02
C VAL A 363 -34.91 -9.97 56.21
N GLY A 364 -33.66 -9.55 55.99
CA GLY A 364 -33.30 -8.35 55.23
C GLY A 364 -33.05 -7.09 56.09
N THR A 365 -33.21 -7.15 57.41
CA THR A 365 -32.81 -6.04 58.30
C THR A 365 -31.29 -6.05 58.56
N ARG A 366 -30.68 -7.24 58.54
CA ARG A 366 -29.25 -7.52 58.79
C ARG A 366 -28.65 -8.37 57.65
N PRO A 367 -27.32 -8.57 57.61
CA PRO A 367 -26.70 -9.45 56.62
C PRO A 367 -27.24 -10.89 56.68
N ASP A 368 -27.43 -11.51 55.50
CA ASP A 368 -28.03 -12.84 55.38
C ASP A 368 -27.31 -13.92 56.21
N ILE A 369 -26.00 -13.74 56.46
CA ILE A 369 -25.19 -14.64 57.28
C ILE A 369 -25.46 -14.50 58.77
N GLU A 370 -25.64 -13.27 59.27
CA GLU A 370 -26.04 -13.01 60.66
C GLU A 370 -27.48 -13.47 60.88
N THR A 371 -28.39 -13.17 59.94
CA THR A 371 -29.78 -13.62 60.01
C THR A 371 -29.88 -15.14 59.98
N ALA A 372 -29.04 -15.84 59.21
CA ALA A 372 -28.99 -17.31 59.20
C ALA A 372 -28.55 -17.87 60.56
N GLY A 373 -27.53 -17.28 61.18
CA GLY A 373 -27.08 -17.63 62.53
C GLY A 373 -28.14 -17.37 63.60
N LEU A 374 -28.75 -16.18 63.60
CA LEU A 374 -29.77 -15.77 64.57
C LEU A 374 -31.05 -16.63 64.51
N LEU A 375 -31.47 -17.03 63.31
CA LEU A 375 -32.70 -17.81 63.12
C LEU A 375 -32.48 -19.33 63.15
N GLY A 376 -31.23 -19.80 63.26
CA GLY A 376 -30.89 -21.23 63.15
C GLY A 376 -31.28 -21.82 61.79
N ARG A 377 -31.29 -21.00 60.74
CA ARG A 377 -31.74 -21.36 59.37
C ARG A 377 -30.53 -21.51 58.47
N GLY A 378 -30.60 -22.39 57.47
CA GLY A 378 -29.57 -22.48 56.45
C GLY A 378 -29.46 -21.19 55.62
N LEU A 379 -28.23 -20.71 55.39
CA LEU A 379 -27.95 -19.52 54.57
C LEU A 379 -28.66 -19.52 53.19
N PRO A 380 -28.76 -20.64 52.46
CA PRO A 380 -29.52 -20.68 51.21
C PRO A 380 -31.02 -20.42 51.39
N ALA A 381 -31.61 -20.85 52.51
CA ALA A 381 -33.03 -20.66 52.79
C ALA A 381 -33.35 -19.18 53.11
N VAL A 382 -32.50 -18.50 53.89
CA VAL A 382 -32.62 -17.06 54.19
C VAL A 382 -32.48 -16.24 52.91
N ARG A 383 -31.50 -16.54 52.05
CA ARG A 383 -31.33 -15.89 50.74
C ARG A 383 -32.56 -16.05 49.86
N ALA A 384 -33.05 -17.28 49.70
CA ALA A 384 -34.22 -17.56 48.89
C ALA A 384 -35.46 -16.82 49.40
N LYS A 385 -35.66 -16.76 50.73
CA LYS A 385 -36.79 -16.05 51.31
C LYS A 385 -36.65 -14.54 51.18
N ARG A 386 -35.47 -13.97 51.39
CA ARG A 386 -35.18 -12.54 51.15
C ARG A 386 -35.53 -12.13 49.73
N THR A 387 -35.07 -12.92 48.74
CA THR A 387 -35.40 -12.68 47.32
C THR A 387 -36.90 -12.76 47.07
N LYS A 388 -37.61 -13.73 47.67
CA LYS A 388 -39.07 -13.85 47.55
C LYS A 388 -39.84 -12.69 48.20
N LEU A 389 -39.26 -12.04 49.20
CA LEU A 389 -39.79 -10.83 49.84
C LEU A 389 -39.38 -9.54 49.10
N GLY A 390 -38.60 -9.63 48.01
CA GLY A 390 -38.15 -8.46 47.25
C GLY A 390 -37.14 -7.57 48.00
N ARG A 391 -36.57 -8.02 49.11
CA ARG A 391 -35.68 -7.20 49.95
C ARG A 391 -34.23 -7.26 49.42
N PRO A 392 -33.55 -6.12 49.24
CA PRO A 392 -32.17 -6.10 48.77
C PRO A 392 -31.22 -6.72 49.81
N PRO A 393 -30.11 -7.34 49.38
CA PRO A 393 -29.11 -7.86 50.32
C PRO A 393 -28.43 -6.70 51.05
N ARG A 394 -28.48 -6.70 52.38
CA ARG A 394 -27.65 -5.82 53.20
C ARG A 394 -26.29 -6.48 53.44
N ASN A 395 -25.38 -6.32 52.49
CA ASN A 395 -23.99 -6.73 52.65
C ASN A 395 -23.10 -5.50 52.81
N SER A 396 -22.26 -5.47 53.85
CA SER A 396 -21.23 -4.44 54.02
C SER A 396 -20.19 -4.45 52.89
N VAL A 397 -19.96 -5.62 52.28
CA VAL A 397 -18.96 -5.84 51.21
C VAL A 397 -19.51 -5.60 49.80
N TRP A 398 -20.84 -5.65 49.63
CA TRP A 398 -21.51 -5.56 48.34
C TRP A 398 -22.61 -4.51 48.38
N LYS A 399 -22.25 -3.28 48.05
CA LYS A 399 -23.18 -2.19 47.78
C LYS A 399 -23.92 -2.47 46.45
N PRO A 400 -25.25 -2.33 46.37
CA PRO A 400 -25.97 -2.39 45.09
C PRO A 400 -25.54 -1.24 44.17
N TRP A 401 -25.41 -1.51 42.87
CA TRP A 401 -25.07 -0.48 41.87
C TRP A 401 -26.25 0.43 41.61
N THR A 402 -26.10 1.74 41.81
CA THR A 402 -27.08 2.75 41.36
C THR A 402 -26.94 3.02 39.87
N ASP A 403 -27.96 3.60 39.24
CA ASP A 403 -27.90 3.91 37.81
C ASP A 403 -26.91 5.05 37.50
N GLU A 404 -26.73 5.98 38.44
CA GLU A 404 -25.68 7.01 38.39
C GLU A 404 -24.27 6.39 38.43
N GLU A 405 -24.03 5.42 39.32
CA GLU A 405 -22.75 4.72 39.42
C GLU A 405 -22.46 3.88 38.17
N LYS A 406 -23.49 3.26 37.56
CA LYS A 406 -23.34 2.54 36.29
C LYS A 406 -22.99 3.48 35.14
N ALA A 407 -23.51 4.71 35.13
CA ALA A 407 -23.21 5.70 34.10
C ALA A 407 -21.72 6.09 34.08
N LEU A 408 -21.02 6.00 35.22
CA LEU A 408 -19.57 6.26 35.31
C LEU A 408 -18.71 5.17 34.65
N LEU A 409 -19.24 3.95 34.48
CA LEU A 409 -18.51 2.84 33.88
C LEU A 409 -18.19 3.14 32.41
N GLY A 410 -16.91 3.12 32.05
CA GLY A 410 -16.44 3.40 30.69
C GLY A 410 -16.18 4.88 30.38
N GLN A 411 -16.59 5.81 31.24
CA GLN A 411 -16.25 7.23 31.13
C GLN A 411 -14.89 7.59 31.74
N MET A 412 -14.43 6.76 32.69
CA MET A 412 -13.15 6.91 33.40
C MET A 412 -12.56 5.54 33.72
N PRO A 413 -11.26 5.44 34.11
CA PRO A 413 -10.63 4.17 34.43
C PRO A 413 -11.35 3.41 35.56
N ASP A 414 -11.41 2.08 35.47
CA ASP A 414 -12.06 1.22 36.48
C ASP A 414 -11.53 1.47 37.91
N VAL A 415 -10.26 1.90 38.04
CA VAL A 415 -9.62 2.26 39.31
C VAL A 415 -10.23 3.55 39.90
N GLU A 416 -10.50 4.54 39.06
CA GLU A 416 -11.10 5.81 39.48
C GLU A 416 -12.58 5.65 39.80
N VAL A 417 -13.30 4.82 39.01
CA VAL A 417 -14.68 4.44 39.34
C VAL A 417 -14.73 3.74 40.69
N ALA A 418 -13.81 2.81 40.96
CA ALA A 418 -13.73 2.13 42.27
C ALA A 418 -13.50 3.11 43.42
N ALA A 419 -12.58 4.08 43.25
CA ALA A 419 -12.29 5.09 44.26
C ALA A 419 -13.49 6.03 44.52
N ARG A 420 -14.20 6.48 43.48
CA ARG A 420 -15.34 7.39 43.61
C ARG A 420 -16.61 6.73 44.15
N THR A 421 -16.86 5.49 43.75
CA THR A 421 -18.10 4.77 44.11
C THR A 421 -17.97 3.94 45.39
N GLY A 422 -16.73 3.70 45.85
CA GLY A 422 -16.42 2.80 46.96
C GLY A 422 -16.63 1.32 46.64
N HIS A 423 -16.90 0.97 45.36
CA HIS A 423 -17.02 -0.43 44.94
C HIS A 423 -15.63 -1.09 44.83
N PRO A 424 -15.50 -2.38 45.19
CA PRO A 424 -14.26 -3.12 44.93
C PRO A 424 -13.94 -3.14 43.42
N LEU A 425 -12.65 -3.01 43.07
CA LEU A 425 -12.17 -3.03 41.68
C LEU A 425 -12.72 -4.22 40.86
N LEU A 426 -12.81 -5.40 41.49
CA LEU A 426 -13.38 -6.60 40.85
C LEU A 426 -14.89 -6.48 40.60
N SER A 427 -15.62 -5.79 41.47
CA SER A 427 -17.05 -5.47 41.28
C SER A 427 -17.22 -4.53 40.09
N VAL A 428 -16.42 -3.47 39.99
CA VAL A 428 -16.40 -2.54 38.86
C VAL A 428 -16.14 -3.27 37.55
N LYS A 429 -15.10 -4.10 37.50
CA LYS A 429 -14.75 -4.92 36.32
C LYS A 429 -15.88 -5.88 35.93
N ASN A 430 -16.45 -6.60 36.90
CA ASN A 430 -17.51 -7.58 36.65
C ASN A 430 -18.79 -6.90 36.17
N THR A 431 -19.19 -5.78 36.76
CA THR A 431 -20.38 -5.03 36.34
C THR A 431 -20.18 -4.42 34.96
N ARG A 432 -19.00 -3.85 34.68
CA ARG A 432 -18.63 -3.37 33.34
C ARG A 432 -18.74 -4.48 32.29
N CYS A 433 -18.17 -5.66 32.57
CA CYS A 433 -18.27 -6.82 31.68
C CYS A 433 -19.71 -7.33 31.50
N LYS A 434 -20.53 -7.34 32.55
CA LYS A 434 -21.95 -7.75 32.48
C LYS A 434 -22.79 -6.80 31.64
N LEU A 435 -22.49 -5.51 31.66
CA LEU A 435 -23.16 -4.49 30.85
C LEU A 435 -22.55 -4.37 29.44
N SER A 436 -21.57 -5.23 29.09
CA SER A 436 -20.85 -5.19 27.81
C SER A 436 -20.19 -3.83 27.52
N ILE A 437 -19.82 -3.10 28.56
CA ILE A 437 -19.16 -1.80 28.45
C ILE A 437 -17.65 -2.04 28.26
N SER A 438 -17.05 -1.44 27.23
CA SER A 438 -15.62 -1.54 26.98
C SER A 438 -14.82 -0.81 28.07
N MET A 439 -13.59 -1.27 28.32
CA MET A 439 -12.67 -0.58 29.24
C MET A 439 -12.35 0.83 28.71
N TYR A 440 -12.22 1.78 29.63
CA TYR A 440 -11.71 3.12 29.33
C TYR A 440 -10.24 3.04 28.87
N GLY A 441 -9.91 3.71 27.76
CA GLY A 441 -8.55 3.74 27.23
C GLY A 441 -8.23 5.03 26.47
N PRO A 442 -6.95 5.40 26.35
CA PRO A 442 -6.52 6.68 25.75
C PRO A 442 -6.94 6.85 24.28
N HIS A 443 -7.12 5.75 23.54
CA HIS A 443 -7.65 5.77 22.16
C HIS A 443 -9.17 5.88 22.08
N ARG A 444 -9.89 5.81 23.21
CA ARG A 444 -11.35 5.77 23.29
C ARG A 444 -11.94 6.73 24.32
N ARG A 445 -11.18 7.75 24.75
CA ARG A 445 -11.70 8.88 25.52
C ARG A 445 -12.76 9.61 24.66
N PRO A 446 -13.99 9.84 25.17
CA PRO A 446 -15.03 10.57 24.43
C PRO A 446 -14.54 11.96 24.01
N TRP A 447 -14.97 12.46 22.85
CA TRP A 447 -14.63 13.81 22.39
C TRP A 447 -15.47 14.84 23.13
N THR A 448 -14.85 15.85 23.72
CA THR A 448 -15.59 16.97 24.33
C THR A 448 -15.93 18.03 23.28
N ALA A 449 -16.90 18.91 23.58
CA ALA A 449 -17.28 20.01 22.69
C ALA A 449 -16.10 20.97 22.40
N GLU A 450 -15.28 21.23 23.41
CA GLU A 450 -14.05 22.03 23.29
C GLU A 450 -13.00 21.35 22.40
N GLU A 451 -12.81 20.03 22.57
CA GLU A 451 -11.92 19.24 21.72
C GLU A 451 -12.39 19.25 20.26
N ASP A 452 -13.70 19.10 20.02
CA ASP A 452 -14.28 19.20 18.69
C ASP A 452 -14.16 20.60 18.07
N GLN A 453 -14.15 21.66 18.88
CA GLN A 453 -13.87 23.01 18.41
C GLN A 453 -12.40 23.14 17.98
N TRP A 454 -11.46 22.62 18.77
CA TRP A 454 -10.04 22.59 18.39
C TRP A 454 -9.76 21.71 17.18
N VAL A 455 -10.45 20.59 17.03
CA VAL A 455 -10.38 19.73 15.85
C VAL A 455 -10.82 20.47 14.58
N ARG A 456 -11.76 21.43 14.70
CA ARG A 456 -12.22 22.30 13.60
C ARG A 456 -11.28 23.46 13.31
N THR A 457 -10.72 24.09 14.34
CA THR A 457 -9.99 25.37 14.20
C THR A 457 -8.47 25.21 14.06
N LEU A 458 -7.86 24.18 14.64
CA LEU A 458 -6.42 23.99 14.67
C LEU A 458 -5.94 22.96 13.64
N ALA A 459 -4.66 23.05 13.28
CA ALA A 459 -3.98 22.03 12.47
C ALA A 459 -3.97 20.67 13.20
N PRO A 460 -4.09 19.52 12.49
CA PRO A 460 -4.18 18.20 13.12
C PRO A 460 -3.04 17.88 14.09
N GLU A 461 -1.82 18.32 13.79
CA GLU A 461 -0.62 18.12 14.61
C GLU A 461 -0.64 18.97 15.89
N GLU A 462 -1.12 20.21 15.78
CA GLU A 462 -1.20 21.14 16.91
C GLU A 462 -2.36 20.79 17.83
N ALA A 463 -3.51 20.42 17.26
CA ALA A 463 -4.65 19.89 17.96
C ALA A 463 -4.27 18.62 18.76
N ALA A 464 -3.54 17.68 18.13
CA ALA A 464 -3.05 16.48 18.79
C ALA A 464 -2.13 16.78 19.99
N ARG A 465 -1.18 17.72 19.81
CA ARG A 465 -0.25 18.13 20.87
C ARG A 465 -0.97 18.81 22.03
N ARG A 466 -1.92 19.70 21.75
CA ARG A 466 -2.65 20.49 22.75
C ARG A 466 -3.65 19.65 23.55
N MET A 467 -4.26 18.64 22.93
CA MET A 467 -5.20 17.71 23.59
C MET A 467 -4.53 16.50 24.23
N GLY A 468 -3.23 16.28 24.00
CA GLY A 468 -2.54 15.04 24.39
C GLY A 468 -3.10 13.78 23.70
N ARG A 469 -3.74 13.94 22.54
CA ARG A 469 -4.30 12.82 21.74
C ARG A 469 -3.35 12.43 20.62
N THR A 470 -3.42 11.18 20.17
CA THR A 470 -2.64 10.73 19.01
C THR A 470 -3.12 11.40 17.73
N LEU A 471 -2.22 11.76 16.82
CA LEU A 471 -2.53 12.33 15.51
C LEU A 471 -3.58 11.51 14.72
N ALA A 472 -3.49 10.18 14.79
CA ALA A 472 -4.45 9.27 14.15
C ALA A 472 -5.88 9.43 14.70
N ALA A 473 -6.03 9.68 16.00
CA ALA A 473 -7.34 9.89 16.61
C ALA A 473 -7.96 11.23 16.16
N VAL A 474 -7.15 12.29 16.07
CA VAL A 474 -7.58 13.61 15.56
C VAL A 474 -8.02 13.50 14.09
N LYS A 475 -7.23 12.84 13.24
CA LYS A 475 -7.60 12.59 11.84
C LYS A 475 -8.89 11.76 11.72
N ALA A 476 -9.04 10.71 12.51
CA ALA A 476 -10.27 9.92 12.52
C ALA A 476 -11.51 10.74 12.95
N ARG A 477 -11.37 11.65 13.92
CA ARG A 477 -12.46 12.54 14.33
C ARG A 477 -12.77 13.60 13.27
N ARG A 478 -11.76 14.17 12.61
CA ARG A 478 -11.95 15.09 11.47
C ARG A 478 -12.74 14.42 10.35
N ALA A 479 -12.36 13.21 9.96
CA ALA A 479 -13.10 12.42 8.99
C ALA A 479 -14.56 12.18 9.42
N GLY A 480 -14.80 11.87 10.70
CA GLY A 480 -16.14 11.71 11.25
C GLY A 480 -16.97 13.01 11.33
N LEU A 481 -16.33 14.17 11.31
CA LEU A 481 -16.96 15.50 11.23
C LEU A 481 -17.05 16.03 9.79
N GLY A 482 -16.63 15.24 8.79
CA GLY A 482 -16.63 15.65 7.38
C GLY A 482 -15.53 16.65 7.00
N LEU A 483 -14.51 16.81 7.84
CA LEU A 483 -13.40 17.74 7.63
C LEU A 483 -12.24 17.08 6.86
N PRO A 484 -11.55 17.79 5.95
CA PRO A 484 -10.39 17.26 5.24
C PRO A 484 -9.24 16.85 6.19
N ASN A 485 -8.62 15.71 5.92
CA ASN A 485 -7.58 15.07 6.75
C ASN A 485 -6.17 15.63 6.55
N ASP A 486 -5.96 16.41 5.49
CA ASP A 486 -4.64 16.77 4.99
C ASP A 486 -4.19 18.16 5.47
N GLY A 487 -4.94 18.79 6.38
CA GLY A 487 -4.68 20.17 6.82
C GLY A 487 -4.92 21.23 5.73
N THR A 488 -5.43 20.82 4.56
CA THR A 488 -5.79 21.65 3.42
C THR A 488 -7.22 22.18 3.53
N GLU A 489 -7.51 22.92 4.59
CA GLU A 489 -8.42 24.04 4.40
C GLU A 489 -7.59 25.32 4.45
N PRO A 490 -7.58 26.14 3.37
CA PRO A 490 -6.95 27.44 3.42
C PRO A 490 -7.72 28.25 4.46
N SER A 491 -7.04 28.72 5.50
CA SER A 491 -7.58 29.75 6.40
C SER A 491 -8.29 30.81 5.53
N PRO A 492 -9.56 31.17 5.83
CA PRO A 492 -10.29 32.15 5.02
C PRO A 492 -9.42 33.38 4.79
N TRP A 493 -9.36 33.84 3.54
CA TRP A 493 -8.59 35.03 3.19
C TRP A 493 -9.19 36.22 3.94
N ARG A 494 -8.38 36.87 4.76
CA ARG A 494 -8.79 38.09 5.46
C ARG A 494 -8.59 39.30 4.54
N LEU A 495 -9.34 40.38 4.79
CA LEU A 495 -9.31 41.58 3.95
C LEU A 495 -7.92 42.24 3.92
N ASP A 496 -7.16 42.16 5.00
CA ASP A 496 -5.77 42.60 5.11
C ASP A 496 -4.81 41.73 4.30
N GLU A 497 -5.08 40.42 4.19
CA GLU A 497 -4.28 39.51 3.34
C GLU A 497 -4.53 39.77 1.85
N ASP A 498 -5.78 40.06 1.47
CA ASP A 498 -6.15 40.39 0.08
C ASP A 498 -5.54 41.72 -0.37
N GLN A 499 -5.35 42.69 0.54
CA GLN A 499 -4.69 43.99 0.26
C GLN A 499 -3.20 43.86 -0.08
N ILE A 500 -2.54 42.81 0.39
CA ILE A 500 -1.09 42.59 0.15
C ILE A 500 -0.85 41.93 -1.22
N LEU A 501 -1.86 41.26 -1.79
CA LEU A 501 -1.77 40.65 -3.13
C LEU A 501 -1.55 41.72 -4.21
N GLY A 502 -0.47 41.59 -4.98
CA GLY A 502 -0.11 42.55 -6.05
C GLY A 502 0.81 43.70 -5.59
N THR A 503 1.01 43.91 -4.29
CA THR A 503 1.98 44.89 -3.76
C THR A 503 3.42 44.37 -3.76
N GLN A 504 3.59 43.06 -3.65
CA GLN A 504 4.86 42.32 -3.64
C GLN A 504 4.71 41.06 -4.50
N SER A 505 5.81 40.37 -4.81
CA SER A 505 5.73 39.12 -5.57
C SER A 505 5.02 38.01 -4.82
N ASP A 506 4.34 37.14 -5.58
CA ASP A 506 3.55 36.04 -5.01
C ASP A 506 4.39 35.14 -4.08
N ARG A 507 5.71 35.05 -4.32
CA ARG A 507 6.65 34.29 -3.49
C ARG A 507 6.94 34.97 -2.16
N ALA A 508 7.12 36.29 -2.14
CA ALA A 508 7.28 37.06 -0.92
C ALA A 508 6.00 37.04 -0.07
N VAL A 509 4.83 37.16 -0.71
CA VAL A 509 3.53 37.07 -0.03
C VAL A 509 3.30 35.67 0.53
N ALA A 510 3.64 34.61 -0.21
CA ALA A 510 3.57 33.23 0.27
C ALA A 510 4.44 32.98 1.52
N ALA A 511 5.67 33.52 1.51
CA ALA A 511 6.58 33.42 2.65
C ALA A 511 6.06 34.22 3.87
N LYS A 512 5.52 35.41 3.67
CA LYS A 512 5.00 36.28 4.73
C LYS A 512 3.72 35.74 5.38
N LEU A 513 2.85 35.10 4.60
CA LEU A 513 1.60 34.50 5.09
C LEU A 513 1.75 33.04 5.52
N GLY A 514 2.90 32.41 5.30
CA GLY A 514 3.11 30.99 5.56
C GLY A 514 2.20 30.07 4.72
N ARG A 515 1.75 30.54 3.55
CA ARG A 515 0.80 29.84 2.68
C ARG A 515 1.51 29.26 1.45
N PRO A 516 1.02 28.13 0.88
CA PRO A 516 1.58 27.60 -0.36
C PRO A 516 1.47 28.60 -1.51
N LEU A 517 2.55 28.74 -2.30
CA LEU A 517 2.63 29.68 -3.44
C LEU A 517 1.44 29.53 -4.41
N ALA A 518 1.05 28.28 -4.69
CA ALA A 518 -0.09 27.99 -5.58
C ALA A 518 -1.41 28.59 -5.08
N THR A 519 -1.62 28.64 -3.76
CA THR A 519 -2.83 29.20 -3.13
C THR A 519 -2.86 30.73 -3.27
N VAL A 520 -1.71 31.40 -3.11
CA VAL A 520 -1.56 32.85 -3.30
C VAL A 520 -1.80 33.25 -4.75
N VAL A 521 -1.20 32.52 -5.70
CA VAL A 521 -1.39 32.73 -7.15
C VAL A 521 -2.85 32.56 -7.55
N THR A 522 -3.52 31.55 -7.00
CA THR A 522 -4.92 31.25 -7.30
C THR A 522 -5.85 32.35 -6.78
N ARG A 523 -5.65 32.81 -5.53
CA ARG A 523 -6.44 33.91 -4.94
C ARG A 523 -6.25 35.22 -5.70
N ARG A 524 -5.01 35.58 -6.05
CA ARG A 524 -4.72 36.79 -6.85
C ARG A 524 -5.46 36.77 -8.19
N ARG A 525 -5.48 35.63 -8.87
CA ARG A 525 -6.23 35.45 -10.14
C ARG A 525 -7.74 35.56 -9.95
N GLN A 526 -8.29 35.04 -8.85
CA GLN A 526 -9.72 35.16 -8.53
C GLN A 526 -10.13 36.63 -8.31
N LEU A 527 -9.28 37.42 -7.65
CA LEU A 527 -9.49 38.86 -7.45
C LEU A 527 -9.07 39.71 -8.67
N ARG A 528 -8.61 39.08 -9.76
CA ARG A 528 -8.13 39.71 -11.00
C ARG A 528 -7.03 40.76 -10.79
N ILE A 529 -6.20 40.58 -9.76
CA ILE A 529 -5.06 41.46 -9.48
C ILE A 529 -3.86 41.03 -10.36
N LEU A 530 -3.17 42.00 -10.95
CA LEU A 530 -2.00 41.74 -11.80
C LEU A 530 -0.78 41.32 -10.95
N PRO A 531 0.11 40.45 -11.50
CA PRO A 531 1.37 40.11 -10.82
C PRO A 531 2.22 41.37 -10.61
N CYS A 532 2.74 41.54 -9.40
CA CYS A 532 3.85 42.47 -9.17
C CYS A 532 5.07 41.91 -9.94
N ARG A 533 5.59 42.67 -10.90
CA ARG A 533 6.82 42.28 -11.63
C ARG A 533 7.99 42.55 -10.69
N ASP A 534 8.63 41.49 -10.21
CA ASP A 534 9.94 41.63 -9.55
C ASP A 534 10.93 42.18 -10.59
N SER A 535 11.24 43.47 -10.48
CA SER A 535 12.50 44.03 -10.97
C SER A 535 13.58 43.35 -10.13
N GLY A 536 14.26 42.37 -10.72
CA GLY A 536 15.04 41.39 -9.97
C GLY A 536 16.18 41.96 -9.12
N GLN A 537 16.62 41.12 -8.17
CA GLN A 537 18.03 40.96 -7.82
C GLN A 537 18.24 39.70 -6.95
N ALA A 538 19.32 38.98 -7.29
CA ALA A 538 20.01 37.87 -6.63
C ALA A 538 19.32 36.50 -6.53
#